data_AF-A0A6A4NNS4-F1
#
_entry.id   AF-A0A6A4NNS4-F1
#
_cell.length_a   1.000
_cell.length_b   1.000
_cell.length_c   1.000
_cell.angle_alpha   90.00
_cell.angle_beta   90.00
_cell.angle_gamma   90.00
#
_symmetry.space_group_name_H-M   'P 1'
#
loop_
_entity.id
_entity.type
_entity.pdbx_description
1 polymer ?
#
loop_
_entity_poly.entity_id
_entity_poly.type
_entity_poly.pdbx_seq_one_letter_code
_entity_poly.pdbx_strand_id
1 'polypeptide(L)'
;MSSSSSKQELPLKQIPGSYGLPFFGPIRDRHDYFYHQGRDNFFANRIKQYNSTVIKTNMPPGPFISSNSQVIALLDGVSFPILFDNTKVQKHNVLDGTFMPSTSFTGGYRVCAYLDTTEPNHAILKRFFINILLSKNDSFIPLFRNTISDSFSELEDQLSGENGKSNFNAAICSAVFNFMFRLLCDDKDPSETNLGSKGPGLFDKWLLFQLAPLATLGLPKIFNYIEDFVIRTVPFPFCFAKSGYKELYEAFSKEAKTVLDEAEKVLFEMIL
;
A
#
# COMPACT_ATOMS: atom_id res chain seq x y z
N MET A 1 37.53 -2.68 32.82
CA MET A 1 36.39 -2.16 33.61
C MET A 1 35.26 -1.88 32.63
N SER A 2 34.22 -2.72 32.61
CA SER A 2 33.06 -2.55 31.73
C SER A 2 32.09 -1.57 32.41
N SER A 3 31.89 -0.40 31.81
CA SER A 3 30.88 0.55 32.27
C SER A 3 29.50 0.00 31.93
N SER A 4 28.83 -0.58 32.93
CA SER A 4 27.41 -0.88 32.85
C SER A 4 26.65 0.42 32.63
N SER A 5 26.12 0.64 31.42
CA SER A 5 25.18 1.74 31.19
C SER A 5 23.93 1.45 32.02
N SER A 6 23.75 2.15 33.14
CA SER A 6 22.47 2.16 33.84
C SER A 6 21.41 2.64 32.87
N LYS A 7 20.38 1.82 32.61
CA LYS A 7 19.22 2.25 31.83
C LYS A 7 18.59 3.41 32.59
N GLN A 8 18.67 4.61 32.02
CA GLN A 8 18.02 5.78 32.57
C GLN A 8 16.51 5.53 32.55
N GLU A 9 15.88 5.48 33.71
CA GLU A 9 14.43 5.35 33.83
C GLU A 9 13.77 6.68 33.43
N LEU A 10 12.93 6.63 32.40
CA LEU A 10 12.15 7.78 31.95
C LEU A 10 10.89 7.92 32.81
N PRO A 11 10.43 9.16 33.11
CA PRO A 11 9.21 9.35 33.88
C PRO A 11 8.00 8.84 33.11
N LEU A 12 7.17 8.03 33.76
CA LEU A 12 5.89 7.59 33.20
C LEU A 12 4.93 8.77 33.08
N LYS A 13 4.37 8.97 31.88
CA LYS A 13 3.38 10.01 31.59
C LYS A 13 2.12 9.40 31.01
N GLN A 14 0.98 10.01 31.30
CA GLN A 14 -0.27 9.68 30.60
C GLN A 14 -0.15 10.10 29.13
N ILE A 15 -0.61 9.24 28.21
CA ILE A 15 -0.63 9.57 26.78
C ILE A 15 -1.68 10.67 26.55
N PRO A 16 -1.28 11.87 26.10
CA PRO A 16 -2.19 12.98 25.84
C PRO A 16 -3.00 12.77 24.56
N GLY A 17 -3.99 13.63 24.30
CA GLY A 17 -4.89 13.52 23.16
C GLY A 17 -6.31 13.05 23.54
N SER A 18 -7.24 13.22 22.61
CA SER A 18 -8.64 12.82 22.77
C SER A 18 -9.20 12.36 21.42
N TYR A 19 -10.15 11.43 21.46
CA TYR A 19 -10.87 10.95 20.27
C TYR A 19 -12.10 11.79 19.92
N GLY A 20 -12.40 12.82 20.72
CA GLY A 20 -13.60 13.64 20.55
C GLY A 20 -14.90 12.90 20.91
N LEU A 21 -16.03 13.45 20.46
CA LEU A 21 -17.33 12.79 20.63
C LEU A 21 -17.39 11.52 19.77
N PRO A 22 -18.05 10.44 20.23
CA PRO A 22 -18.32 9.27 19.40
C PRO A 22 -18.92 9.67 18.05
N PHE A 23 -18.55 8.97 16.98
CA PHE A 23 -18.96 9.25 15.59
C PHE A 23 -18.41 10.55 14.98
N PHE A 24 -18.55 11.70 15.67
CA PHE A 24 -18.16 13.01 15.14
C PHE A 24 -16.66 13.30 15.22
N GLY A 25 -15.98 12.79 16.25
CA GLY A 25 -14.54 12.96 16.45
C GLY A 25 -13.72 12.42 15.26
N PRO A 26 -13.92 11.16 14.84
CA PRO A 26 -13.26 10.61 13.66
C PRO A 26 -13.52 11.41 12.36
N ILE A 27 -14.76 11.88 12.14
CA ILE A 27 -15.11 12.66 10.94
C ILE A 27 -14.34 13.99 10.94
N ARG A 28 -14.31 14.70 12.08
CA ARG A 28 -13.56 15.95 12.20
C ARG A 28 -12.07 15.74 11.97
N ASP A 29 -11.48 14.74 12.63
CA ASP A 29 -10.05 14.44 12.48
C ASP A 29 -9.71 14.01 11.04
N ARG A 30 -10.57 13.22 10.39
CA ARG A 30 -10.43 12.83 8.97
C ARG A 30 -10.47 14.05 8.04
N HIS A 31 -11.36 15.01 8.29
CA HIS A 31 -11.42 16.26 7.52
C HIS A 31 -10.18 17.13 7.72
N ASP A 32 -9.66 17.21 8.95
CA ASP A 32 -8.42 17.92 9.23
C ASP A 32 -7.24 17.25 8.53
N TYR A 33 -7.20 15.92 8.53
CA TYR A 33 -6.15 15.11 7.88
C TYR A 33 -6.10 15.33 6.37
N PHE A 34 -7.26 15.33 5.67
CA PHE A 34 -7.28 15.44 4.20
C PHE A 34 -7.41 16.87 3.67
N TYR A 35 -8.14 17.76 4.34
CA TYR A 35 -8.61 19.00 3.70
C TYR A 35 -8.20 20.29 4.42
N HIS A 36 -8.38 20.37 5.74
CA HIS A 36 -8.15 21.62 6.47
C HIS A 36 -6.68 21.84 6.80
N GLN A 37 -5.98 20.80 7.28
CA GLN A 37 -4.58 20.89 7.69
C GLN A 37 -3.65 20.20 6.69
N GLY A 38 -4.08 19.04 6.18
CA GLY A 38 -3.21 18.12 5.44
C GLY A 38 -2.43 17.22 6.38
N ARG A 39 -1.99 16.05 5.88
CA ARG A 39 -1.37 14.97 6.67
C ARG A 39 -0.26 15.45 7.61
N ASP A 40 0.71 16.20 7.10
CA ASP A 40 1.91 16.52 7.87
C ASP A 40 1.59 17.54 8.98
N ASN A 41 0.78 18.56 8.66
CA ASN A 41 0.34 19.55 9.65
C ASN A 41 -0.63 18.96 10.68
N PHE A 42 -1.46 17.98 10.29
CA PHE A 42 -2.34 17.27 11.20
C PHE A 42 -1.59 16.70 12.42
N PHE A 43 -0.44 16.08 12.18
CA PHE A 43 0.44 15.56 13.24
C PHE A 43 1.28 16.66 13.88
N ALA A 44 1.90 17.55 13.10
CA ALA A 44 2.77 18.61 13.64
C ALA A 44 2.02 19.54 14.61
N ASN A 45 0.76 19.87 14.30
CA ASN A 45 -0.08 20.70 15.18
C ASN A 45 -0.42 19.98 16.49
N ARG A 46 -0.70 18.66 16.45
CA ARG A 46 -0.98 17.86 17.65
C ARG A 46 0.26 17.71 18.53
N ILE A 47 1.44 17.52 17.93
CA ILE A 47 2.71 17.48 18.68
C ILE A 47 2.90 18.78 19.46
N LYS A 48 2.71 19.93 18.82
CA LYS A 48 2.81 21.25 19.47
C LYS A 48 1.75 21.42 20.55
N GLN A 49 0.50 21.06 20.27
CA GLN A 49 -0.62 21.20 21.21
C GLN A 49 -0.42 20.38 22.49
N TYR A 50 0.07 19.14 22.36
CA TYR A 50 0.20 18.22 23.49
C TYR A 50 1.62 18.15 24.07
N ASN A 51 2.58 18.87 23.47
CA ASN A 51 4.00 18.80 23.79
C ASN A 51 4.50 17.34 23.93
N SER A 52 4.11 16.50 22.98
CA SER A 52 4.36 15.05 22.99
C SER A 52 4.40 14.51 21.56
N THR A 53 5.25 13.51 21.32
CA THR A 53 5.31 12.75 20.06
C THR A 53 4.56 11.42 20.14
N VAL A 54 4.00 11.09 21.30
CA VAL A 54 3.10 9.95 21.52
C VAL A 54 1.72 10.49 21.86
N ILE A 55 0.73 10.30 20.99
CA ILE A 55 -0.56 11.04 21.05
C ILE A 55 -1.75 10.13 20.70
N LYS A 56 -2.84 10.22 21.46
CA LYS A 56 -4.15 9.66 21.08
C LYS A 56 -4.81 10.51 20.00
N THR A 57 -5.16 9.91 18.88
CA THR A 57 -5.87 10.58 17.77
C THR A 57 -6.75 9.59 17.02
N ASN A 58 -7.73 10.09 16.25
CA ASN A 58 -8.38 9.26 15.25
C ASN A 58 -7.58 9.27 13.93
N MET A 59 -7.67 8.18 13.17
CA MET A 59 -7.15 8.07 11.80
C MET A 59 -8.27 7.69 10.82
N PRO A 60 -8.21 8.18 9.55
CA PRO A 60 -9.10 7.71 8.50
C PRO A 60 -9.02 6.18 8.30
N PRO A 61 -10.07 5.52 7.75
CA PRO A 61 -11.23 6.11 7.06
C PRO A 61 -12.53 6.11 7.85
N GLY A 62 -12.55 5.80 9.16
CA GLY A 62 -13.81 5.62 9.89
C GLY A 62 -14.74 6.85 9.88
N PRO A 63 -16.04 6.66 10.22
CA PRO A 63 -16.52 5.57 11.09
C PRO A 63 -17.08 4.34 10.39
N PHE A 64 -17.57 4.45 9.15
CA PHE A 64 -18.33 3.35 8.53
C PHE A 64 -17.44 2.27 7.92
N ILE A 65 -16.31 2.66 7.32
CA ILE A 65 -15.34 1.73 6.72
C ILE A 65 -14.46 1.10 7.80
N SER A 66 -14.16 1.84 8.87
CA SER A 66 -13.36 1.39 10.01
C SER A 66 -14.17 1.48 11.28
N SER A 67 -14.45 0.33 11.89
CA SER A 67 -15.22 0.21 13.13
C SER A 67 -14.54 0.84 14.35
N ASN A 68 -13.21 1.05 14.29
CA ASN A 68 -12.46 1.73 15.34
C ASN A 68 -11.32 2.58 14.73
N SER A 69 -11.52 3.89 14.69
CA SER A 69 -10.52 4.85 14.18
C SER A 69 -9.48 5.27 15.22
N GLN A 70 -9.62 4.84 16.48
CA GLN A 70 -8.79 5.33 17.58
C GLN A 70 -7.40 4.68 17.54
N VAL A 71 -6.35 5.51 17.51
CA VAL A 71 -4.96 5.05 17.52
C VAL A 71 -4.13 5.84 18.53
N ILE A 72 -2.98 5.27 18.89
CA ILE A 72 -1.87 5.99 19.51
C ILE A 72 -0.83 6.22 18.42
N ALA A 73 -0.67 7.47 18.00
CA ALA A 73 0.35 7.87 17.04
C ALA A 73 1.73 7.91 17.72
N LEU A 74 2.73 7.33 17.06
CA LEU A 74 4.14 7.32 17.47
C LEU A 74 4.93 8.14 16.45
N LEU A 75 5.34 9.34 16.83
CA LEU A 75 5.79 10.40 15.90
C LEU A 75 7.26 10.79 16.11
N ASP A 76 8.06 9.91 16.70
CA ASP A 76 9.49 10.09 16.91
C ASP A 76 10.26 8.78 16.71
N GLY A 77 11.56 8.88 16.43
CA GLY A 77 12.42 7.73 16.14
C GLY A 77 12.74 6.82 17.34
N VAL A 78 12.37 7.21 18.56
CA VAL A 78 12.57 6.39 19.77
C VAL A 78 11.36 5.50 20.02
N SER A 79 10.14 6.03 19.83
CA SER A 79 8.89 5.29 20.03
C SER A 79 8.52 4.41 18.83
N PHE A 80 8.73 4.89 17.60
CA PHE A 80 8.32 4.20 16.36
C PHE A 80 8.83 2.75 16.21
N PRO A 81 10.08 2.39 16.57
CA PRO A 81 10.60 1.04 16.38
C PRO A 81 9.82 -0.07 17.08
N ILE A 82 8.96 0.27 18.07
CA ILE A 82 8.05 -0.71 18.69
C ILE A 82 7.14 -1.40 17.66
N LEU A 83 6.85 -0.72 16.55
CA LEU A 83 6.02 -1.26 15.47
C LEU A 83 6.69 -2.40 14.70
N PHE A 84 7.99 -2.65 14.90
CA PHE A 84 8.72 -3.76 14.27
C PHE A 84 8.85 -4.98 15.19
N ASP A 85 8.52 -4.84 16.47
CA ASP A 85 8.62 -5.91 17.45
C ASP A 85 7.35 -6.76 17.46
N ASN A 86 7.35 -7.84 16.66
CA ASN A 86 6.20 -8.75 16.55
C ASN A 86 5.84 -9.48 17.86
N THR A 87 6.69 -9.41 18.90
CA THR A 87 6.32 -9.93 20.24
C THR A 87 5.43 -8.97 21.01
N LYS A 88 5.33 -7.71 20.56
CA LYS A 88 4.57 -6.63 21.20
C LYS A 88 3.43 -6.09 20.36
N VAL A 89 3.52 -6.22 19.03
CA VAL A 89 2.47 -5.77 18.12
C VAL A 89 2.00 -6.91 17.22
N GLN A 90 0.69 -7.03 17.08
CA GLN A 90 0.07 -7.91 16.11
C GLN A 90 -0.04 -7.19 14.74
N LYS A 91 0.21 -7.92 13.66
CA LYS A 91 0.18 -7.44 12.25
C LYS A 91 -0.96 -8.05 11.42
N HIS A 92 -2.00 -8.54 12.09
CA HIS A 92 -3.17 -9.15 11.46
C HIS A 92 -4.11 -8.09 10.86
N ASN A 93 -4.28 -8.07 9.54
CA ASN A 93 -5.24 -7.21 8.82
C ASN A 93 -5.03 -5.70 8.98
N VAL A 94 -3.79 -5.24 9.19
CA VAL A 94 -3.49 -3.83 9.48
C VAL A 94 -2.58 -3.15 8.44
N LEU A 95 -2.40 -3.75 7.26
CA LEU A 95 -1.60 -3.15 6.18
C LEU A 95 -2.08 -1.73 5.83
N ASP A 96 -3.40 -1.59 5.68
CA ASP A 96 -4.06 -0.33 5.32
C ASP A 96 -4.56 0.45 6.57
N GLY A 97 -4.04 0.10 7.75
CA GLY A 97 -4.38 0.74 9.01
C GLY A 97 -5.60 0.11 9.71
N THR A 98 -6.61 0.92 10.01
CA THR A 98 -7.76 0.51 10.85
C THR A 98 -8.89 -0.16 10.06
N PHE A 99 -8.64 -0.55 8.80
CA PHE A 99 -9.55 -1.30 7.96
C PHE A 99 -8.75 -2.24 7.05
N MET A 100 -9.47 -3.20 6.46
CA MET A 100 -8.94 -4.10 5.45
C MET A 100 -9.93 -4.12 4.27
N PRO A 101 -9.47 -3.95 3.01
CA PRO A 101 -10.28 -4.17 1.83
C PRO A 101 -10.90 -5.58 1.81
N SER A 102 -12.05 -5.72 1.14
CA SER A 102 -12.69 -7.03 0.98
C SER A 102 -11.74 -8.01 0.27
N THR A 103 -11.67 -9.25 0.75
CA THR A 103 -10.90 -10.33 0.09
C THR A 103 -11.39 -10.64 -1.31
N SER A 104 -12.57 -10.16 -1.73
CA SER A 104 -13.02 -10.26 -3.11
C SER A 104 -12.07 -9.57 -4.10
N PHE A 105 -11.37 -8.50 -3.67
CA PHE A 105 -10.32 -7.85 -4.46
C PHE A 105 -9.06 -8.71 -4.63
N THR A 106 -8.92 -9.78 -3.86
CA THR A 106 -7.76 -10.68 -3.84
C THR A 106 -8.17 -12.13 -3.99
N GLY A 107 -9.22 -12.38 -4.80
CA GLY A 107 -9.65 -13.73 -5.17
C GLY A 107 -10.27 -14.55 -4.03
N GLY A 108 -10.68 -13.91 -2.94
CA GLY A 108 -11.20 -14.56 -1.73
C GLY A 108 -10.16 -14.82 -0.66
N TYR A 109 -8.88 -14.45 -0.87
CA TYR A 109 -7.79 -14.75 0.04
C TYR A 109 -7.30 -13.53 0.82
N ARG A 110 -6.88 -13.75 2.07
CA ARG A 110 -6.02 -12.81 2.80
C ARG A 110 -4.59 -12.99 2.29
N VAL A 111 -4.10 -12.03 1.52
CA VAL A 111 -2.75 -12.08 0.95
C VAL A 111 -1.69 -11.87 2.04
N CYS A 112 -0.45 -12.29 1.76
CA CYS A 112 0.67 -12.30 2.71
C CYS A 112 0.81 -11.00 3.53
N ALA A 113 0.60 -9.84 2.91
CA ALA A 113 0.75 -8.54 3.55
C ALA A 113 -0.27 -8.26 4.68
N TYR A 114 -1.37 -9.01 4.75
CA TYR A 114 -2.36 -8.92 5.82
C TYR A 114 -2.22 -10.01 6.89
N LEU A 115 -1.27 -10.94 6.74
CA LEU A 115 -1.07 -12.04 7.66
C LEU A 115 -0.12 -11.63 8.79
N ASP A 116 -0.47 -11.98 10.02
CA ASP A 116 0.45 -11.88 11.16
C ASP A 116 1.56 -12.92 11.05
N THR A 117 2.72 -12.63 11.65
CA THR A 117 3.86 -13.57 11.63
C THR A 117 3.60 -14.90 12.35
N THR A 118 2.59 -14.96 13.22
CA THR A 118 2.15 -16.18 13.90
C THR A 118 1.25 -17.06 13.01
N GLU A 119 0.76 -16.54 11.88
CA GLU A 119 -0.05 -17.32 10.94
C GLU A 119 0.87 -18.18 10.05
N PRO A 120 0.64 -19.51 9.95
CA PRO A 120 1.57 -20.40 9.25
C PRO A 120 1.79 -19.98 7.79
N ASN A 121 0.73 -19.57 7.11
CA ASN A 121 0.75 -19.12 5.71
C ASN A 121 1.64 -17.89 5.47
N HIS A 122 1.87 -17.04 6.48
CA HIS A 122 2.75 -15.89 6.34
C HIS A 122 4.18 -16.33 5.99
N ALA A 123 4.73 -17.30 6.73
CA ALA A 123 6.08 -17.80 6.47
C ALA A 123 6.21 -18.44 5.08
N ILE A 124 5.19 -19.19 4.66
CA ILE A 124 5.11 -19.86 3.35
C ILE A 124 5.18 -18.83 2.22
N LEU A 125 4.23 -17.88 2.24
CA LEU A 125 4.09 -16.89 1.18
C LEU A 125 5.29 -15.95 1.15
N LYS A 126 5.83 -15.56 2.32
CA LYS A 126 7.03 -14.73 2.40
C LYS A 126 8.26 -15.44 1.82
N ARG A 127 8.43 -16.74 2.12
CA ARG A 127 9.51 -17.55 1.54
C ARG A 127 9.38 -17.65 0.02
N PHE A 128 8.16 -17.90 -0.46
CA PHE A 128 7.84 -17.86 -1.89
C PHE A 128 8.28 -16.55 -2.54
N PHE A 129 7.87 -15.40 -2.02
CA PHE A 129 8.29 -14.10 -2.58
C PHE A 129 9.80 -13.89 -2.57
N ILE A 130 10.50 -14.30 -1.49
CA ILE A 130 11.96 -14.21 -1.42
C ILE A 130 12.62 -15.08 -2.49
N ASN A 131 12.15 -16.31 -2.69
CA ASN A 131 12.70 -17.21 -3.69
C ASN A 131 12.50 -16.68 -5.12
N ILE A 132 11.34 -16.06 -5.40
CA ILE A 132 11.12 -15.36 -6.67
C ILE A 132 12.10 -14.21 -6.84
N LEU A 133 12.30 -13.36 -5.83
CA LEU A 133 13.25 -12.24 -5.95
C LEU A 133 14.69 -12.72 -6.18
N LEU A 134 15.09 -13.81 -5.51
CA LEU A 134 16.41 -14.41 -5.69
C LEU A 134 16.59 -15.02 -7.09
N SER A 135 15.56 -15.67 -7.64
CA SER A 135 15.65 -16.31 -8.96
C SER A 135 15.70 -15.33 -10.14
N LYS A 136 15.38 -14.05 -9.89
CA LYS A 136 15.43 -12.99 -10.91
C LYS A 136 16.66 -12.09 -10.79
N ASN A 137 17.65 -12.43 -9.96
CA ASN A 137 18.85 -11.63 -9.73
C ASN A 137 19.60 -11.25 -11.03
N ASP A 138 19.71 -12.19 -11.97
CA ASP A 138 20.48 -12.02 -13.20
C ASP A 138 19.71 -11.25 -14.27
N SER A 139 18.37 -11.29 -14.24
CA SER A 139 17.50 -10.63 -15.23
C SER A 139 16.98 -9.26 -14.77
N PHE A 140 16.91 -8.99 -13.47
CA PHE A 140 16.33 -7.76 -12.92
C PHE A 140 16.97 -6.50 -13.49
N ILE A 141 18.29 -6.35 -13.38
CA ILE A 141 18.99 -5.12 -13.77
C ILE A 141 18.98 -4.92 -15.30
N PRO A 142 19.30 -5.93 -16.14
CA PRO A 142 19.21 -5.77 -17.59
C PRO A 142 17.80 -5.41 -18.05
N LEU A 143 16.77 -6.11 -17.53
CA LEU A 143 15.38 -5.88 -17.92
C LEU A 143 14.91 -4.48 -17.49
N PHE A 144 15.24 -4.05 -16.26
CA PHE A 144 14.88 -2.72 -15.77
C PHE A 144 15.48 -1.62 -16.65
N ARG A 145 16.78 -1.74 -17.00
CA ARG A 145 17.47 -0.77 -17.85
C ARG A 145 16.81 -0.65 -19.21
N ASN A 146 16.51 -1.79 -19.85
CA ASN A 146 15.89 -1.80 -21.17
C ASN A 146 14.51 -1.13 -21.12
N THR A 147 13.62 -1.57 -20.24
CA THR A 147 12.25 -1.05 -20.15
C THR A 147 12.20 0.44 -19.83
N ILE A 148 13.08 0.91 -18.93
CA ILE A 148 13.13 2.33 -18.56
C ILE A 148 13.77 3.19 -19.66
N SER A 149 14.80 2.68 -20.35
CA SER A 149 15.45 3.40 -21.46
C SER A 149 14.48 3.65 -22.62
N ASP A 150 13.63 2.68 -22.93
CA ASP A 150 12.60 2.83 -23.96
C ASP A 150 11.62 3.94 -23.58
N SER A 151 11.21 4.00 -22.31
CA SER A 151 10.34 5.07 -21.82
C SER A 151 11.00 6.44 -21.80
N PHE A 152 12.30 6.55 -21.52
CA PHE A 152 13.00 7.83 -21.64
C PHE A 152 13.10 8.32 -23.09
N SER A 153 13.28 7.41 -24.04
CA SER A 153 13.22 7.74 -25.46
C SER A 153 11.85 8.32 -25.84
N GLU A 154 10.76 7.71 -25.36
CA GLU A 154 9.40 8.23 -25.56
C GLU A 154 9.20 9.62 -24.93
N LEU A 155 9.73 9.83 -23.72
CA LEU A 155 9.67 11.13 -23.05
C LEU A 155 10.42 12.21 -23.85
N GLU A 156 11.61 11.89 -24.39
CA GLU A 156 12.40 12.79 -25.23
C GLU A 156 11.67 13.15 -26.53
N ASP A 157 11.05 12.16 -27.18
CA ASP A 157 10.23 12.38 -28.38
C ASP A 157 9.05 13.31 -28.08
N GLN A 158 8.32 13.08 -26.99
CA GLN A 158 7.21 13.94 -26.56
C GLN A 158 7.65 15.36 -26.21
N LEU A 159 8.83 15.52 -25.58
CA LEU A 159 9.42 16.82 -25.26
C LEU A 159 9.88 17.57 -26.51
N SER A 160 10.38 16.86 -27.53
CA SER A 160 10.80 17.45 -28.80
C SER A 160 9.63 17.87 -29.70
N GLY A 161 8.44 17.34 -29.43
CA GLY A 161 7.21 17.66 -30.15
C GLY A 161 6.66 19.06 -29.88
N GLU A 162 5.58 19.42 -30.59
CA GLU A 162 5.02 20.78 -30.63
C GLU A 162 4.65 21.36 -29.25
N ASN A 163 4.29 20.51 -28.29
CA ASN A 163 3.85 20.94 -26.96
C ASN A 163 5.00 21.22 -25.97
N GLY A 164 6.24 20.80 -26.28
CA GLY A 164 7.40 20.98 -25.40
C GLY A 164 7.24 20.37 -24.01
N LYS A 165 6.32 19.41 -23.84
CA LYS A 165 5.88 18.87 -22.55
C LYS A 165 5.64 17.38 -22.66
N SER A 166 6.01 16.66 -21.61
CA SER A 166 5.78 15.22 -21.50
C SER A 166 5.25 14.85 -20.12
N ASN A 167 4.48 13.77 -20.04
CA ASN A 167 3.92 13.26 -18.79
C ASN A 167 4.79 12.14 -18.23
N PHE A 168 5.78 12.51 -17.42
CA PHE A 168 6.70 11.58 -16.76
C PHE A 168 5.99 10.46 -16.00
N ASN A 169 4.96 10.80 -15.22
CA ASN A 169 4.26 9.80 -14.40
C ASN A 169 3.55 8.76 -15.26
N ALA A 170 2.90 9.17 -16.36
CA ALA A 170 2.22 8.23 -17.26
C ALA A 170 3.22 7.26 -17.92
N ALA A 171 4.32 7.78 -18.46
CA ALA A 171 5.33 6.96 -19.13
C ALA A 171 5.99 5.98 -18.14
N ILE A 172 6.46 6.47 -16.99
CA ILE A 172 7.16 5.63 -16.00
C ILE A 172 6.22 4.63 -15.34
N CYS A 173 4.96 4.97 -15.05
CA CYS A 173 4.01 3.98 -14.51
C CYS A 173 3.79 2.83 -15.51
N SER A 174 3.66 3.13 -16.81
CA SER A 174 3.56 2.10 -17.83
C SER A 174 4.83 1.26 -17.93
N ALA A 175 6.00 1.91 -17.90
CA ALA A 175 7.30 1.26 -17.91
C ALA A 175 7.46 0.29 -16.72
N VAL A 176 7.13 0.73 -15.52
CA VAL A 176 7.25 -0.07 -14.29
C VAL A 176 6.28 -1.25 -14.32
N PHE A 177 5.05 -1.06 -14.81
CA PHE A 177 4.13 -2.19 -15.00
C PHE A 177 4.70 -3.22 -15.98
N ASN A 178 5.18 -2.77 -17.15
CA ASN A 178 5.76 -3.65 -18.17
C ASN A 178 6.98 -4.39 -17.63
N PHE A 179 7.85 -3.69 -16.91
CA PHE A 179 9.01 -4.26 -16.24
C PHE A 179 8.59 -5.36 -15.26
N MET A 180 7.67 -5.06 -14.34
CA MET A 180 7.22 -6.02 -13.33
C MET A 180 6.51 -7.23 -13.95
N PHE A 181 5.69 -7.00 -14.97
CA PHE A 181 5.02 -8.09 -15.69
C PHE A 181 6.04 -8.98 -16.38
N ARG A 182 6.96 -8.42 -17.17
CA ARG A 182 8.03 -9.19 -17.84
C ARG A 182 8.92 -9.95 -16.84
N LEU A 183 9.27 -9.33 -15.72
CA LEU A 183 10.08 -9.95 -14.67
C LEU A 183 9.40 -11.20 -14.07
N LEU A 184 8.08 -11.13 -13.86
CA LEU A 184 7.30 -12.19 -13.23
C LEU A 184 6.70 -13.19 -14.23
N CYS A 185 6.60 -12.83 -15.50
CA CYS A 185 5.98 -13.62 -16.57
C CYS A 185 7.00 -14.05 -17.62
N ASP A 186 8.19 -14.46 -17.20
CA ASP A 186 9.19 -15.10 -18.06
C ASP A 186 9.57 -14.26 -19.30
N ASP A 187 9.76 -12.96 -19.07
CA ASP A 187 10.05 -11.92 -20.08
C ASP A 187 8.96 -11.75 -21.16
N LYS A 188 7.74 -12.23 -20.88
CA LYS A 188 6.59 -12.03 -21.77
C LYS A 188 6.17 -10.56 -21.79
N ASP A 189 6.15 -9.95 -22.96
CA ASP A 189 5.68 -8.58 -23.10
C ASP A 189 4.14 -8.50 -22.94
N PRO A 190 3.59 -7.56 -22.14
CA PRO A 190 2.14 -7.39 -21.99
C PRO A 190 1.40 -7.20 -23.31
N SER A 191 2.04 -6.61 -24.34
CA SER A 191 1.48 -6.43 -25.69
C SER A 191 1.16 -7.75 -26.40
N GLU A 192 1.80 -8.85 -26.00
CA GLU A 192 1.60 -10.19 -26.53
C GLU A 192 0.57 -11.02 -25.72
N THR A 193 -0.14 -10.36 -24.80
CA THR A 193 -1.12 -10.99 -23.90
C THR A 193 -2.50 -10.34 -24.04
N ASN A 194 -3.47 -10.80 -23.25
CA ASN A 194 -4.78 -10.16 -23.14
C ASN A 194 -4.71 -8.75 -22.51
N LEU A 195 -3.61 -8.38 -21.87
CA LEU A 195 -3.47 -7.07 -21.23
C LEU A 195 -3.23 -5.94 -22.23
N GLY A 196 -2.40 -6.18 -23.25
CA GLY A 196 -1.99 -5.14 -24.17
C GLY A 196 -1.43 -3.91 -23.44
N SER A 197 -1.73 -2.73 -23.96
CA SER A 197 -1.43 -1.44 -23.31
C SER A 197 -2.37 -1.10 -22.14
N LYS A 198 -3.39 -1.91 -21.85
CA LYS A 198 -4.38 -1.62 -20.79
C LYS A 198 -3.93 -2.06 -19.41
N GLY A 199 -2.92 -2.93 -19.31
CA GLY A 199 -2.42 -3.50 -18.07
C GLY A 199 -2.24 -2.48 -16.92
N PRO A 200 -1.53 -1.37 -17.11
CA PRO A 200 -1.35 -0.34 -16.08
C PRO A 200 -2.70 0.22 -15.58
N GLY A 201 -3.60 0.57 -16.49
CA GLY A 201 -4.91 1.12 -16.13
C GLY A 201 -5.83 0.10 -15.44
N LEU A 202 -5.74 -1.18 -15.78
CA LEU A 202 -6.46 -2.26 -15.08
C LEU A 202 -5.95 -2.40 -13.64
N PHE A 203 -4.63 -2.33 -13.44
CA PHE A 203 -3.99 -2.41 -12.13
C PHE A 203 -4.35 -1.18 -11.26
N ASP A 204 -4.24 0.02 -11.82
CA ASP A 204 -4.61 1.27 -11.13
C ASP A 204 -6.08 1.24 -10.69
N LYS A 205 -6.98 0.78 -11.57
CA LYS A 205 -8.40 0.65 -11.24
C LYS A 205 -8.65 -0.37 -10.13
N TRP A 206 -7.93 -1.50 -10.15
CA TRP A 206 -8.01 -2.50 -9.09
C TRP A 206 -7.53 -1.95 -7.74
N LEU A 207 -6.44 -1.18 -7.72
CA LEU A 207 -5.90 -0.57 -6.51
C LEU A 207 -6.76 0.59 -5.98
N LEU A 208 -7.27 1.42 -6.88
CA LEU A 208 -8.10 2.59 -6.57
C LEU A 208 -9.25 2.24 -5.62
N PHE A 209 -10.03 1.21 -5.94
CA PHE A 209 -11.20 0.87 -5.13
C PHE A 209 -10.87 0.30 -3.75
N GLN A 210 -9.63 -0.18 -3.54
CA GLN A 210 -9.14 -0.64 -2.25
C GLN A 210 -8.63 0.54 -1.40
N LEU A 211 -7.87 1.44 -2.02
CA LEU A 211 -7.14 2.51 -1.32
C LEU A 211 -7.80 3.88 -1.37
N ALA A 212 -8.89 4.06 -2.13
CA ALA A 212 -9.65 5.32 -2.17
C ALA A 212 -9.95 5.88 -0.78
N PRO A 213 -10.28 5.08 0.26
CA PRO A 213 -10.53 5.63 1.59
C PRO A 213 -9.32 6.34 2.24
N LEU A 214 -8.10 6.07 1.76
CA LEU A 214 -6.84 6.59 2.26
C LEU A 214 -6.25 7.73 1.41
N ALA A 215 -6.82 8.01 0.24
CA ALA A 215 -6.30 8.97 -0.73
C ALA A 215 -7.29 10.11 -0.97
N THR A 216 -6.87 11.16 -1.70
CA THR A 216 -7.76 12.17 -2.26
C THR A 216 -7.77 12.05 -3.78
N LEU A 217 -8.92 12.32 -4.41
CA LEU A 217 -9.09 12.44 -5.86
C LEU A 217 -8.57 13.80 -6.38
N GLY A 218 -8.11 14.69 -5.50
CA GLY A 218 -7.59 16.01 -5.88
C GLY A 218 -8.67 16.98 -6.35
N LEU A 219 -9.92 16.78 -5.95
CA LEU A 219 -11.01 17.70 -6.30
C LEU A 219 -10.80 19.07 -5.64
N PRO A 220 -11.28 20.16 -6.25
CA PRO A 220 -11.26 21.47 -5.61
C PRO A 220 -11.86 21.42 -4.20
N LYS A 221 -11.28 22.14 -3.24
CA LYS A 221 -11.64 22.06 -1.81
C LYS A 221 -13.13 22.28 -1.52
N ILE A 222 -13.86 23.00 -2.37
CA ILE A 222 -15.31 23.20 -2.24
C ILE A 222 -16.12 21.90 -2.37
N PHE A 223 -15.53 20.86 -2.96
CA PHE A 223 -16.11 19.52 -3.09
C PHE A 223 -15.61 18.53 -2.04
N ASN A 224 -14.86 18.98 -1.01
CA ASN A 224 -14.27 18.09 -0.01
C ASN A 224 -15.28 17.17 0.69
N TYR A 225 -16.46 17.67 1.03
CA TYR A 225 -17.52 16.88 1.67
C TYR A 225 -18.14 15.87 0.68
N ILE A 226 -18.27 16.24 -0.59
CA ILE A 226 -18.77 15.32 -1.63
C ILE A 226 -17.75 14.21 -1.85
N GLU A 227 -16.47 14.57 -1.98
CA GLU A 227 -15.38 13.62 -2.10
C GLU A 227 -15.35 12.69 -0.88
N ASP A 228 -15.33 13.25 0.34
CA ASP A 228 -15.30 12.47 1.57
C ASP A 228 -16.49 11.51 1.69
N PHE A 229 -17.68 11.99 1.34
CA PHE A 229 -18.86 11.15 1.32
C PHE A 229 -18.74 10.00 0.32
N VAL A 230 -18.28 10.26 -0.89
CA VAL A 230 -18.17 9.26 -1.97
C VAL A 230 -17.11 8.21 -1.68
N ILE A 231 -15.92 8.60 -1.20
CA ILE A 231 -14.78 7.67 -1.05
C ILE A 231 -14.55 7.16 0.38
N ARG A 232 -15.21 7.72 1.41
CA ARG A 232 -14.97 7.36 2.84
C ARG A 232 -16.22 7.04 3.66
N THR A 233 -17.37 6.83 3.02
CA THR A 233 -18.61 6.41 3.72
C THR A 233 -18.87 4.92 3.60
N VAL A 234 -18.73 4.32 2.42
CA VAL A 234 -18.94 2.89 2.24
C VAL A 234 -17.76 2.28 1.47
N PRO A 235 -17.36 1.03 1.78
CA PRO A 235 -16.36 0.34 0.97
C PRO A 235 -16.84 0.20 -0.47
N PHE A 236 -15.96 0.39 -1.43
CA PHE A 236 -16.30 0.17 -2.83
C PHE A 236 -16.56 -1.31 -3.11
N PRO A 237 -17.63 -1.66 -3.83
CA PRO A 237 -17.91 -3.05 -4.19
C PRO A 237 -16.90 -3.54 -5.25
N PHE A 238 -16.45 -4.79 -5.10
CA PHE A 238 -15.51 -5.42 -6.03
C PHE A 238 -16.01 -5.49 -7.48
N CYS A 239 -17.32 -5.42 -7.72
CA CYS A 239 -17.88 -5.43 -9.07
C CYS A 239 -17.30 -4.34 -9.98
N PHE A 240 -16.82 -3.21 -9.43
CA PHE A 240 -16.18 -2.16 -10.22
C PHE A 240 -14.80 -2.53 -10.75
N ALA A 241 -14.07 -3.43 -10.08
CA ALA A 241 -12.74 -3.92 -10.48
C ALA A 241 -12.76 -5.34 -11.08
N LYS A 242 -13.87 -6.07 -10.94
CA LYS A 242 -13.95 -7.52 -11.21
C LYS A 242 -13.43 -7.94 -12.59
N SER A 243 -13.81 -7.23 -13.66
CA SER A 243 -13.37 -7.59 -15.02
C SER A 243 -11.87 -7.37 -15.21
N GLY A 244 -11.36 -6.21 -14.80
CA GLY A 244 -9.93 -5.88 -14.88
C GLY A 244 -9.08 -6.80 -14.02
N TYR A 245 -9.54 -7.12 -12.80
CA TYR A 245 -8.89 -8.11 -11.94
C TYR A 245 -8.84 -9.49 -12.62
N LYS A 246 -9.92 -9.91 -13.28
CA LYS A 246 -9.96 -11.18 -14.00
C LYS A 246 -8.97 -11.19 -15.16
N GLU A 247 -8.90 -10.12 -15.95
CA GLU A 247 -7.93 -10.01 -17.05
C GLU A 247 -6.48 -10.09 -16.56
N LEU A 248 -6.15 -9.39 -15.47
CA LEU A 248 -4.85 -9.48 -14.79
C LEU A 248 -4.58 -10.92 -14.32
N TYR A 249 -5.52 -11.52 -13.61
CA TYR A 249 -5.40 -12.88 -13.11
C TYR A 249 -5.13 -13.89 -14.24
N GLU A 250 -5.87 -13.82 -15.35
CA GLU A 250 -5.70 -14.72 -16.48
C GLU A 250 -4.33 -14.56 -17.15
N ALA A 251 -3.83 -13.33 -17.26
CA ALA A 251 -2.48 -13.07 -17.80
C ALA A 251 -1.40 -13.71 -16.93
N PHE A 252 -1.41 -13.44 -15.62
CA PHE A 252 -0.44 -14.02 -14.69
C PHE A 252 -0.56 -15.54 -14.61
N SER A 253 -1.79 -16.09 -14.54
CA SER A 253 -2.02 -17.53 -14.47
C SER A 253 -1.50 -18.28 -15.70
N LYS A 254 -1.42 -17.62 -16.86
CA LYS A 254 -0.96 -18.22 -18.12
C LYS A 254 0.54 -18.05 -18.34
N GLU A 255 1.08 -16.87 -18.02
CA GLU A 255 2.42 -16.47 -18.43
C GLU A 255 3.45 -16.56 -17.29
N ALA A 256 3.04 -16.56 -16.01
CA ALA A 256 3.95 -16.60 -14.85
C ALA A 256 4.41 -18.02 -14.47
N LYS A 257 4.85 -18.82 -15.46
CA LYS A 257 5.11 -20.25 -15.27
C LYS A 257 6.18 -20.51 -14.21
N THR A 258 7.35 -19.89 -14.32
CA THR A 258 8.41 -20.09 -13.33
C THR A 258 8.02 -19.64 -11.92
N VAL A 259 7.13 -18.64 -11.83
CA VAL A 259 6.59 -18.17 -10.55
C VAL A 259 5.65 -19.22 -9.95
N LEU A 260 4.76 -19.81 -10.77
CA LEU A 260 3.84 -20.84 -10.32
C LEU A 260 4.57 -22.14 -9.93
N ASP A 261 5.61 -22.53 -10.67
CA ASP A 261 6.45 -23.69 -10.34
C ASP A 261 7.13 -23.53 -8.95
N GLU A 262 7.64 -22.33 -8.64
CA GLU A 262 8.22 -22.06 -7.32
C GLU A 262 7.15 -22.05 -6.23
N ALA A 263 5.93 -21.59 -6.52
CA ALA A 263 4.82 -21.66 -5.58
C ALA A 263 4.45 -23.12 -5.21
N GLU A 264 4.41 -24.01 -6.21
CA GLU A 264 4.20 -25.44 -5.99
C GLU A 264 5.33 -26.04 -5.15
N LYS A 265 6.58 -25.76 -5.48
CA LYS A 265 7.76 -26.25 -4.75
C LYS A 265 7.73 -25.85 -3.27
N VAL A 266 7.48 -24.57 -2.97
CA VAL A 266 7.44 -24.07 -1.58
C VAL A 266 6.32 -24.73 -0.78
N LEU A 267 5.20 -25.07 -1.43
CA LEU A 267 4.09 -25.80 -0.82
C LEU A 267 4.47 -27.27 -0.51
N PHE A 268 5.11 -27.96 -1.46
CA PHE A 268 5.57 -29.34 -1.28
C PHE A 268 6.61 -29.50 -0.16
N GLU A 269 7.57 -28.58 -0.07
CA GLU A 269 8.62 -28.57 0.97
C GLU A 269 8.06 -28.39 2.41
N MET A 270 6.77 -28.16 2.59
CA MET A 270 6.13 -28.02 3.90
C MET A 270 5.19 -29.17 4.27
N ILE A 271 4.84 -30.02 3.31
CA ILE A 271 4.01 -31.21 3.53
C ILE A 271 4.89 -32.42 3.92
N LEU A 272 6.19 -32.36 3.59
CA LEU A 272 7.22 -33.33 3.96
C LEU A 272 7.99 -32.89 5.21
#